data_AF-A0A2N0DCE6-F1
#
_entry.id   AF-A0A2N0DCE6-F1
#
_cell.length_a   1.000
_cell.length_b   1.000
_cell.length_c   1.000
_cell.angle_alpha   90.00
_cell.angle_beta   90.00
_cell.angle_gamma   90.00
#
_symmetry.space_group_name_H-M   'P 1'
#
loop_
_entity.id
_entity.type
_entity.pdbx_description
1 polymer ?
#
loop_
_entity_poly.entity_id
_entity_poly.type
_entity_poly.pdbx_seq_one_letter_code
_entity_poly.pdbx_strand_id
1 'polypeptide(L)' 'MDAILVINAGSSSLKFQIFEMADASPRRCIRGQIDGIGTRPHLLASAADGTVLVDRRYTPDVVDHL' A
#
# COMPACT_ATOMS: atom_id res chain seq x y z
N MET A 1 4.12 3.61 19.80
CA MET A 1 3.27 2.52 19.29
C MET A 1 3.97 2.01 18.06
N ASP A 2 4.38 0.75 18.06
CA ASP A 2 5.25 0.21 17.03
C ASP A 2 4.41 -0.38 15.91
N ALA A 3 4.90 -0.26 14.68
CA ALA A 3 4.24 -0.79 13.51
C ALA A 3 5.24 -1.48 12.58
N ILE A 4 4.80 -2.55 11.95
CA ILE A 4 5.53 -3.25 10.90
C ILE A 4 4.92 -2.89 9.56
N LEU A 5 5.75 -2.33 8.67
CA LEU A 5 5.42 -2.18 7.25
C LEU A 5 5.98 -3.39 6.49
N VAL A 6 5.08 -4.17 5.87
CA VAL A 6 5.45 -5.27 4.98
C VAL A 6 5.29 -4.80 3.54
N ILE A 7 6.34 -4.94 2.74
CA ILE A 7 6.35 -4.56 1.32
C ILE A 7 6.60 -5.80 0.47
N ASN A 8 5.83 -5.94 -0.61
CA ASN A 8 6.08 -6.86 -1.71
C ASN A 8 6.19 -6.04 -2.99
N ALA A 9 7.38 -6.03 -3.59
CA ALA A 9 7.64 -5.32 -4.84
C ALA A 9 7.67 -6.31 -6.01
N GLY A 10 6.89 -6.01 -7.04
CA GLY A 10 6.98 -6.60 -8.37
C GLY A 10 7.49 -5.57 -9.39
N SER A 11 7.66 -5.99 -10.64
CA SER A 11 8.21 -5.12 -11.70
C SER A 11 7.36 -3.90 -12.03
N SER A 12 6.03 -3.99 -11.85
CA SER A 12 5.07 -2.92 -12.19
C SER A 12 4.08 -2.61 -11.06
N SER A 13 4.32 -3.17 -9.87
CA SER A 13 3.46 -2.95 -8.71
C SER A 13 4.21 -3.08 -7.40
N LEU A 14 3.70 -2.43 -6.36
CA LEU A 14 4.16 -2.58 -4.98
C LEU A 14 2.94 -2.74 -4.09
N LYS A 15 2.84 -3.88 -3.42
CA LYS A 15 1.80 -4.15 -2.42
C LYS A 15 2.39 -3.92 -1.03
N PHE A 16 1.59 -3.34 -0.15
CA PHE A 16 2.03 -3.10 1.22
C PHE A 16 0.91 -3.35 2.23
N GLN A 17 1.31 -3.71 3.45
CA GLN A 17 0.42 -3.84 4.58
C GLN A 17 1.10 -3.26 5.82
N ILE A 18 0.33 -2.56 6.65
CA ILE A 18 0.81 -2.01 7.94
C ILE A 18 0.13 -2.78 9.05
N PHE A 19 0.94 -3.31 9.95
CA PHE A 19 0.50 -4.03 11.14
C PHE A 19 0.90 -3.23 12.37
N GLU A 20 -0.06 -2.99 13.25
CA GLU A 20 0.19 -2.47 14.60
C GLU A 20 0.62 -3.62 15.50
N MET A 21 1.66 -3.40 16.30
CA MET A 21 2.12 -4.37 17.28
C MET A 21 1.22 -4.30 18.52
N ALA A 22 0.25 -5.21 18.60
CA ALA A 22 -0.59 -5.41 19.78
C ALA A 22 -0.04 -6.55 20.66
N ASP A 23 -0.42 -6.57 21.94
CA ASP A 23 0.20 -7.43 22.97
C ASP A 23 0.20 -8.93 22.65
N ALA A 24 -0.79 -9.43 21.92
CA ALA A 24 -0.92 -10.85 21.58
C ALA A 24 -0.44 -11.22 20.17
N SER A 25 -0.55 -10.31 19.21
CA SER A 25 -0.17 -10.54 17.80
C SER A 25 -0.23 -9.26 16.97
N PRO A 26 0.54 -9.16 15.86
CA PRO A 26 0.42 -8.04 14.93
C PRO A 26 -0.99 -7.97 14.32
N ARG A 27 -1.63 -6.81 14.43
CA ARG A 27 -2.96 -6.56 13.87
C ARG A 27 -2.82 -5.76 12.58
N ARG A 28 -3.33 -6.27 11.47
CA ARG A 28 -3.33 -5.51 10.21
C ARG A 28 -4.28 -4.32 10.30
N CYS A 29 -3.74 -3.12 10.15
CA CYS A 29 -4.52 -1.88 10.15
C CYS A 29 -4.80 -1.37 8.74
N ILE A 30 -3.83 -1.52 7.84
CA ILE A 30 -3.91 -1.00 6.47
C ILE A 30 -3.48 -2.08 5.49
N ARG A 31 -4.20 -2.16 4.37
CA ARG A 31 -3.76 -2.86 3.16
C ARG A 31 -3.74 -1.87 2.02
N GLY A 32 -2.65 -1.82 1.27
CA GLY A 32 -2.58 -1.00 0.07
C GLY A 32 -1.73 -1.59 -1.03
N GLN A 33 -1.82 -0.96 -2.18
CA GLN A 33 -1.01 -1.26 -3.34
C GLN A 33 -0.85 -0.02 -4.22
N ILE A 34 0.25 0.03 -4.94
CA ILE A 34 0.37 0.80 -6.17
C ILE A 34 0.58 -0.18 -7.33
N ASP A 35 -0.22 -0.09 -8.37
CA ASP A 35 -0.04 -0.84 -9.61
C ASP A 35 0.11 0.11 -10.80
N GLY A 36 0.43 -0.43 -11.97
CA GLY A 36 0.58 0.36 -13.19
C GLY A 36 1.75 1.36 -13.15
N ILE A 37 2.78 1.11 -12.32
CA ILE A 37 3.99 1.96 -12.23
C ILE A 37 4.58 2.15 -13.64
N GLY A 38 4.99 3.37 -13.97
CA GLY A 38 5.54 3.75 -15.29
C GLY A 38 4.53 3.80 -16.44
N THR A 39 3.26 3.44 -16.22
CA THR A 39 2.22 3.41 -17.28
C THR A 39 0.95 4.14 -16.89
N ARG A 40 0.22 3.64 -15.90
CA ARG A 40 -1.02 4.23 -15.36
C ARG A 40 -1.07 4.01 -13.84
N PRO A 41 -0.23 4.72 -13.07
CA PRO A 41 -0.07 4.39 -11.67
C PRO A 41 -1.36 4.63 -10.86
N HIS A 42 -1.73 3.66 -10.03
CA HIS A 42 -2.93 3.73 -9.18
C HIS A 42 -2.59 3.28 -7.76
N LEU A 43 -2.64 4.22 -6.82
CA LEU A 43 -2.57 3.95 -5.40
C LEU A 43 -3.96 3.69 -4.84
N LEU A 44 -4.14 2.54 -4.20
CA LEU A 44 -5.33 2.19 -3.45
C LEU A 44 -4.93 1.66 -2.08
N ALA A 45 -5.53 2.17 -1.01
CA ALA A 45 -5.41 1.58 0.32
C ALA A 45 -6.71 1.65 1.12
N SER A 46 -6.92 0.65 1.97
CA SER A 46 -8.09 0.54 2.83
C SER A 46 -7.69 0.19 4.26
N ALA A 47 -8.54 0.60 5.21
CA ALA A 47 -8.47 0.18 6.59
C ALA A 47 -8.89 -1.30 6.74
N ALA A 48 -8.74 -1.82 7.96
CA ALA A 48 -9.07 -3.20 8.31
C ALA A 48 -10.55 -3.58 8.08
N ASP A 49 -11.45 -2.60 8.21
CA ASP A 49 -12.89 -2.74 7.98
C ASP A 49 -13.30 -2.59 6.50
N GLY A 50 -12.33 -2.34 5.60
CA GLY A 50 -12.58 -2.11 4.19
C GLY A 50 -12.82 -0.65 3.81
N THR A 51 -12.87 0.28 4.77
CA THR A 51 -12.99 1.72 4.49
C THR A 51 -11.83 2.17 3.61
N VAL A 52 -12.12 2.77 2.45
CA VAL A 52 -11.09 3.30 1.55
C VAL A 52 -10.44 4.52 2.19
N LEU A 53 -9.12 4.44 2.40
CA LEU A 53 -8.31 5.53 2.96
C LEU A 53 -7.71 6.40 1.86
N VAL A 54 -7.36 5.79 0.73
CA VAL A 54 -6.88 6.49 -0.47
C VAL A 54 -7.26 5.70 -1.71
N ASP A 55 -7.74 6.41 -2.72
CA ASP A 55 -7.89 5.94 -4.09
C ASP A 55 -7.41 7.09 -4.99
N ARG A 56 -6.23 6.95 -5.58
CA ARG A 56 -5.58 8.01 -6.34
C ARG A 56 -4.85 7.48 -7.55
N ARG A 57 -5.16 8.05 -8.71
CA ARG A 57 -4.42 7.83 -9.95
C ARG A 57 -3.37 8.92 -10.12
N TYR A 58 -2.26 8.55 -10.74
CA TYR A 58 -1.18 9.47 -11.09
C TYR A 58 -0.94 9.40 -12.60
N THR A 59 -0.27 10.42 -13.13
CA THR A 59 0.37 10.34 -14.43
C THR A 59 1.67 9.54 -14.29
N PRO A 60 2.11 8.82 -15.34
CA PRO A 60 3.29 7.95 -15.25
C PRO A 60 4.60 8.66 -14.90
N ASP A 61 4.74 9.95 -15.21
CA ASP A 61 5.91 10.77 -14.87
C ASP A 61 6.07 11.04 -13.36
N VAL A 62 4.98 10.93 -12.58
CA VAL A 62 5.01 11.11 -11.11
C VAL A 62 5.44 9.83 -10.39
N VAL A 63 5.16 8.67 -10.99
CA VAL A 63 5.50 7.36 -10.43
C VAL A 63 6.08 6.49 -11.52
N ASP A 64 7.38 6.67 -11.73
CA ASP A 64 8.20 5.91 -12.68
C ASP A 64 8.92 4.75 -11.97
N HIS A 65 9.68 3.97 -12.73
CA HIS A 65 10.52 2.88 -12.25
C HIS A 65 11.83 3.34 -11.60
N LEU A 66 12.14 4.65 -11.60
CA LEU A 66 13.42 5.24 -11.20
C LEU A 66 13.25 6.57 -10.46
#